data_AF-A0A2D7VYG2-F1
#
_entry.id   AF-A0A2D7VYG2-F1
#
_cell.length_a   1.000
_cell.length_b   1.000
_cell.length_c   1.000
_cell.angle_alpha   90.00
_cell.angle_beta   90.00
_cell.angle_gamma   90.00
#
_symmetry.space_group_name_H-M   'P 1'
#
loop_
_entity.id
_entity.type
_entity.pdbx_description
1 polymer ?
#
loop_
_entity_poly.entity_id
_entity_poly.type
_entity_poly.pdbx_seq_one_letter_code
_entity_poly.pdbx_strand_id
1 'polypeptide(L)'
;MKFTECVKIVLKHEGGAKITRDKDDPGGVTKYGISKKTFAQYDIENLSEEDAIDIYKRHFWTPSKAEKLPAELRLDYFDMAVNMGQGRAVKILQQTVNASRGDKISVDGRIGPQTIRASKRISLMRLRAYRILHYSKLIAKNPTLEKYYYGWFRRSMQIDG
;
A
#
# COMPACT_ATOMS: atom_id res chain seq x y z
N MET A 1 -1.22 5.66 14.36
CA MET A 1 -0.57 6.66 13.49
C MET A 1 -1.59 7.50 12.73
N LYS A 2 -1.27 8.78 12.46
CA LYS A 2 -2.00 9.72 11.62
C LYS A 2 -1.44 9.68 10.19
N PHE A 3 -2.18 10.23 9.22
CA PHE A 3 -1.76 10.29 7.82
C PHE A 3 -0.36 10.87 7.62
N THR A 4 -0.07 11.99 8.28
CA THR A 4 1.22 12.72 8.15
C THR A 4 2.43 11.89 8.58
N GLU A 5 2.26 10.96 9.51
CA GLU A 5 3.31 10.02 9.92
C GLU A 5 3.46 8.90 8.89
N CYS A 6 2.34 8.31 8.47
CA CYS A 6 2.34 7.22 7.51
C CYS A 6 2.90 7.63 6.15
N VAL A 7 2.52 8.80 5.64
CA VAL A 7 2.91 9.25 4.30
C VAL A 7 4.41 9.48 4.20
N LYS A 8 5.06 10.02 5.25
CA LYS A 8 6.51 10.22 5.26
C LYS A 8 7.29 8.91 5.14
N ILE A 9 6.80 7.85 5.79
CA ILE A 9 7.40 6.52 5.70
C ILE A 9 7.17 5.94 4.30
N VAL A 10 5.94 6.00 3.81
CA VAL A 10 5.60 5.48 2.47
C VAL A 10 6.38 6.20 1.37
N LEU A 11 6.55 7.52 1.43
CA LEU A 11 7.36 8.28 0.47
C LEU A 11 8.81 7.81 0.46
N LYS A 12 9.39 7.48 1.62
CA LYS A 12 10.74 6.88 1.69
C LYS A 12 10.78 5.51 1.02
N HIS A 13 9.76 4.68 1.22
CA HIS A 13 9.67 3.38 0.53
C HIS A 13 9.57 3.50 -1.00
N GLU A 14 8.95 4.57 -1.49
CA GLU A 14 8.80 4.86 -2.92
C GLU A 14 10.01 5.62 -3.52
N GLY A 15 11.10 5.77 -2.77
CA GLY A 15 12.35 6.37 -3.25
C GLY A 15 12.48 7.89 -3.05
N GLY A 16 11.50 8.52 -2.38
CA GLY A 16 11.53 9.94 -2.03
C GLY A 16 11.63 10.85 -3.25
N ALA A 17 12.41 11.93 -3.14
CA ALA A 17 12.57 12.93 -4.19
C ALA A 17 13.38 12.46 -5.41
N LYS A 18 13.88 11.22 -5.42
CA LYS A 18 14.66 10.68 -6.53
C LYS A 18 13.79 10.61 -7.78
N ILE A 19 14.20 11.33 -8.82
CA ILE A 19 13.58 11.23 -10.13
C ILE A 19 14.13 9.99 -10.84
N THR A 20 13.24 9.15 -11.33
CA THR A 20 13.56 8.06 -12.25
C THR A 20 12.88 8.30 -13.58
N ARG A 21 13.56 7.89 -14.65
CA ARG A 21 13.03 7.91 -16.01
C ARG A 21 13.20 6.52 -16.58
N ASP A 22 12.13 6.01 -17.19
CA ASP A 22 12.24 4.83 -18.02
C ASP A 22 12.99 5.22 -19.31
N LYS A 23 14.00 4.44 -19.68
CA LYS A 23 14.82 4.72 -20.89
C LYS A 23 14.04 4.40 -22.16
N ASP A 24 13.07 3.50 -22.07
CA ASP A 24 12.27 3.02 -23.20
C ASP A 24 10.90 3.72 -23.28
N ASP A 25 10.56 4.56 -22.29
CA ASP A 25 9.35 5.40 -22.27
C ASP A 25 9.73 6.87 -22.01
N PRO A 26 9.83 7.72 -23.06
CA PRO A 26 10.23 9.13 -22.95
C PRO A 26 9.34 9.97 -22.02
N GLY A 27 8.09 9.55 -21.79
CA GLY A 27 7.16 10.18 -20.86
C GLY A 27 7.21 9.62 -19.43
N GLY A 28 8.02 8.58 -19.19
CA GLY A 28 8.06 7.73 -18.00
C GLY A 28 8.75 8.33 -16.78
N VAL A 29 8.55 9.62 -16.51
CA VAL A 29 9.08 10.29 -15.31
C VAL A 29 8.33 9.83 -14.08
N THR A 30 9.07 9.47 -13.03
CA THR A 30 8.53 9.18 -11.70
C THR A 30 9.32 9.92 -10.62
N LYS A 31 8.62 10.55 -9.68
CA LYS A 31 9.19 11.18 -8.48
C LYS A 31 8.26 10.87 -7.30
N TYR A 32 8.78 10.59 -6.11
CA TYR A 32 7.97 10.19 -4.95
C TYR A 32 7.06 8.96 -5.19
N GLY A 33 7.41 8.09 -6.13
CA GLY A 33 6.56 6.98 -6.59
C GLY A 33 5.37 7.39 -7.47
N ILE A 34 5.24 8.68 -7.81
CA ILE A 34 4.17 9.22 -8.63
C ILE A 34 4.68 9.31 -10.07
N SER A 35 4.08 8.55 -10.98
CA SER A 35 4.49 8.52 -12.39
C SER A 35 3.63 9.45 -13.26
N LYS A 36 4.25 10.12 -14.23
CA LYS A 36 3.57 10.98 -15.20
C LYS A 36 2.53 10.21 -16.03
N LYS A 37 2.78 8.91 -16.26
CA LYS A 37 1.83 8.01 -16.93
C LYS A 37 0.50 7.87 -16.20
N THR A 38 0.53 7.74 -14.87
CA THR A 38 -0.68 7.62 -14.05
C THR A 38 -1.29 8.97 -13.72
N PHE A 39 -0.44 10.00 -13.57
CA PHE A 39 -0.79 11.31 -13.04
C PHE A 39 -0.39 12.42 -14.03
N ALA A 40 -0.88 12.30 -15.27
CA ALA A 40 -0.50 13.17 -16.39
C ALA A 40 -0.80 14.65 -16.16
N GLN A 41 -1.78 14.96 -15.31
CA GLN A 41 -2.18 16.32 -14.97
C GLN A 41 -1.19 17.06 -14.04
N TYR A 42 -0.23 16.35 -13.43
CA TYR A 42 0.74 16.95 -12.51
C TYR A 42 2.10 17.15 -13.19
N ASP A 43 2.82 18.20 -12.80
CA ASP A 43 4.23 18.39 -13.18
C ASP A 43 5.14 17.56 -12.27
N ILE A 44 5.34 16.30 -12.64
CA ILE A 44 6.02 15.29 -11.82
C ILE A 44 7.48 15.64 -11.52
N GLU A 45 8.19 16.28 -12.45
CA GLU A 45 9.60 16.63 -12.28
C GLU A 45 9.76 17.66 -11.16
N ASN A 46 8.84 18.63 -11.11
CA ASN A 46 8.89 19.76 -10.20
C ASN A 46 8.05 19.59 -8.92
N LEU A 47 7.48 18.42 -8.66
CA LEU A 47 6.75 18.16 -7.41
C LEU A 47 7.62 18.47 -6.18
N SER A 48 7.10 19.28 -5.27
CA SER A 48 7.59 19.36 -3.90
C SER A 48 7.17 18.13 -3.10
N GLU A 49 7.73 17.94 -1.90
CA GLU A 49 7.27 16.87 -1.00
C GLU A 49 5.83 17.16 -0.54
N GLU A 50 5.48 18.42 -0.34
CA GLU A 50 4.13 18.87 0.02
C GLU A 50 3.11 18.52 -1.08
N ASP A 51 3.44 18.78 -2.34
CA ASP A 51 2.58 18.40 -3.47
C ASP A 51 2.38 16.88 -3.53
N ALA A 52 3.47 16.12 -3.31
CA ALA A 52 3.39 14.66 -3.26
C ALA A 52 2.48 14.23 -2.11
N ILE A 53 2.63 14.77 -0.90
CA ILE A 53 1.78 14.45 0.25
C ILE A 53 0.30 14.71 -0.08
N ASP A 54 -0.03 15.81 -0.74
CA ASP A 54 -1.40 16.13 -1.13
C ASP A 54 -1.96 15.16 -2.18
N ILE A 55 -1.13 14.75 -3.15
CA ILE A 55 -1.47 13.68 -4.11
C ILE A 55 -1.73 12.36 -3.37
N TYR A 56 -0.86 11.98 -2.43
CA TYR A 56 -1.03 10.78 -1.61
C TYR A 56 -2.30 10.82 -0.77
N LYS A 57 -2.63 11.98 -0.20
CA LYS A 57 -3.84 12.18 0.58
C LYS A 57 -5.08 11.94 -0.29
N ARG A 58 -5.14 12.60 -1.44
CA ARG A 58 -6.29 12.60 -2.34
C ARG A 58 -6.50 11.26 -3.03
N HIS A 59 -5.44 10.67 -3.56
CA HIS A 59 -5.55 9.53 -4.49
C HIS A 59 -5.33 8.17 -3.82
N PHE A 60 -4.73 8.14 -2.63
CA PHE A 60 -4.44 6.88 -1.93
C PHE A 60 -5.06 6.85 -0.54
N TRP A 61 -4.76 7.82 0.33
CA TRP A 61 -5.19 7.78 1.73
C TRP A 61 -6.71 7.88 1.89
N THR A 62 -7.33 8.94 1.38
CA THR A 62 -8.77 9.17 1.51
C THR A 62 -9.59 8.04 0.90
N PRO A 63 -9.31 7.57 -0.34
CA PRO A 63 -10.01 6.43 -0.92
C PRO A 63 -9.79 5.15 -0.09
N SER A 64 -8.59 4.92 0.45
CA SER A 64 -8.28 3.72 1.25
C SER A 64 -9.05 3.63 2.56
N LYS A 65 -9.57 4.76 3.09
CA LYS A 65 -10.20 4.86 4.42
C LYS A 65 -9.32 4.32 5.55
N ALA A 66 -7.99 4.37 5.39
CA ALA A 66 -7.03 3.86 6.39
C ALA A 66 -7.25 4.49 7.78
N GLU A 67 -7.63 5.76 7.85
CA GLU A 67 -7.99 6.46 9.09
C GLU A 67 -9.11 5.79 9.91
N LYS A 68 -9.98 5.00 9.27
CA LYS A 68 -11.09 4.28 9.91
C LYS A 68 -10.66 2.92 10.48
N LEU A 69 -9.46 2.46 10.15
CA LEU A 69 -8.89 1.22 10.68
C LEU A 69 -8.22 1.44 12.05
N PRO A 70 -8.01 0.38 12.84
CA PRO A 70 -7.16 0.42 14.04
C PRO A 70 -5.81 1.07 13.75
N ALA A 71 -5.33 1.89 14.68
CA ALA A 71 -4.21 2.80 14.49
C ALA A 71 -2.90 2.11 14.11
N GLU A 72 -2.73 0.88 14.60
CA GLU A 72 -1.61 -0.04 14.37
C GLU A 72 -1.63 -0.69 12.99
N LEU A 73 -2.78 -0.77 12.31
CA LEU A 73 -2.88 -1.37 10.97
C LEU A 73 -2.68 -0.34 9.85
N ARG A 74 -2.82 0.95 10.16
CA ARG A 74 -2.98 2.01 9.15
C ARG A 74 -1.78 2.12 8.23
N LEU A 75 -0.57 2.06 8.78
CA LEU A 75 0.67 2.19 8.02
C LEU A 75 0.80 1.04 7.01
N ASP A 76 0.83 -0.20 7.49
CA ASP A 76 0.95 -1.38 6.64
C ASP A 76 -0.16 -1.47 5.59
N TYR A 77 -1.41 -1.20 5.96
CA TYR A 77 -2.53 -1.23 5.01
C TYR A 77 -2.42 -0.11 3.96
N PHE A 78 -2.02 1.10 4.36
CA PHE A 78 -1.81 2.21 3.43
C PHE A 78 -0.65 1.95 2.48
N ASP A 79 0.47 1.44 3.00
CA ASP A 79 1.63 1.02 2.23
C ASP A 79 1.26 -0.06 1.19
N MET A 80 0.42 -1.03 1.58
CA MET A 80 -0.15 -2.00 0.63
C MET A 80 -1.02 -1.31 -0.43
N ALA A 81 -1.90 -0.39 -0.05
CA ALA A 81 -2.78 0.30 -1.01
C ALA A 81 -1.99 1.06 -2.08
N VAL A 82 -0.86 1.68 -1.69
CA VAL A 82 0.08 2.35 -2.60
C VAL A 82 0.84 1.33 -3.46
N ASN A 83 1.48 0.34 -2.83
CA ASN A 83 2.42 -0.56 -3.50
C ASN A 83 1.76 -1.54 -4.47
N MET A 84 0.56 -2.03 -4.17
CA MET A 84 -0.10 -3.09 -4.95
C MET A 84 -1.53 -2.75 -5.38
N GLY A 85 -1.96 -1.51 -5.14
CA GLY A 85 -3.27 -1.01 -5.48
C GLY A 85 -4.33 -1.32 -4.41
N GLN A 86 -5.28 -0.39 -4.27
CA GLN A 86 -6.28 -0.43 -3.22
C GLN A 86 -7.14 -1.70 -3.22
N GLY A 87 -7.67 -2.12 -4.38
CA GLY A 87 -8.54 -3.30 -4.43
C GLY A 87 -7.84 -4.57 -3.94
N ARG A 88 -6.53 -4.69 -4.17
CA ARG A 88 -5.73 -5.82 -3.71
C ARG A 88 -5.43 -5.73 -2.22
N ALA A 89 -5.04 -4.55 -1.73
CA ALA A 89 -4.84 -4.31 -0.30
C ALA A 89 -6.10 -4.64 0.52
N VAL A 90 -7.28 -4.23 0.04
CA VAL A 90 -8.56 -4.55 0.69
C VAL A 90 -8.85 -6.04 0.68
N LYS A 91 -8.61 -6.75 -0.43
CA LYS A 91 -8.81 -8.20 -0.49
C LYS A 91 -7.93 -8.93 0.51
N ILE A 92 -6.67 -8.51 0.66
CA ILE A 92 -5.77 -9.07 1.67
C ILE A 92 -6.33 -8.81 3.07
N LEU A 93 -6.73 -7.58 3.39
CA LEU A 93 -7.36 -7.25 4.67
C LEU A 93 -8.60 -8.13 4.96
N GLN A 94 -9.50 -8.28 3.99
CA GLN A 94 -10.70 -9.12 4.11
C GLN A 94 -10.36 -10.60 4.31
N GLN A 95 -9.34 -11.12 3.63
CA GLN A 95 -8.85 -12.49 3.83
C GLN A 95 -8.25 -12.68 5.23
N THR A 96 -7.46 -11.72 5.71
CA THR A 96 -6.90 -11.72 7.06
C THR A 96 -7.99 -11.76 8.13
N VAL A 97 -9.01 -10.92 7.95
CA VAL A 97 -10.21 -10.83 8.78
C VAL A 97 -10.99 -12.14 8.75
N ASN A 98 -11.20 -12.73 7.58
CA ASN A 98 -11.89 -14.01 7.46
C ASN A 98 -11.11 -15.16 8.08
N ALA A 99 -9.80 -15.05 8.20
CA ALA A 99 -9.00 -16.06 8.87
C ALA A 99 -9.01 -15.97 10.39
N SER A 100 -9.47 -14.86 10.98
CA SER A 100 -9.62 -14.75 12.44
C SER A 100 -10.92 -15.42 12.91
N ARG A 101 -11.12 -15.46 14.23
CA ARG A 101 -12.42 -15.82 14.81
C ARG A 101 -13.48 -14.75 14.46
N GLY A 102 -14.75 -15.15 14.44
CA GLY A 102 -15.91 -14.29 14.17
C GLY A 102 -16.50 -14.46 12.75
N ASP A 103 -17.57 -13.69 12.48
CA ASP A 103 -18.32 -13.79 11.23
C ASP A 103 -17.47 -13.50 10.00
N LYS A 104 -17.69 -14.29 8.95
CA LYS A 104 -17.06 -14.07 7.66
C LYS A 104 -17.68 -12.86 6.97
N ILE A 105 -16.87 -12.14 6.22
CA ILE A 105 -17.29 -11.04 5.34
C ILE A 105 -16.94 -11.40 3.88
N SER A 106 -17.57 -10.73 2.92
CA SER A 106 -17.20 -10.88 1.51
C SER A 106 -15.78 -10.39 1.22
N VAL A 107 -15.10 -11.03 0.26
CA VAL A 107 -13.78 -10.64 -0.25
C VAL A 107 -13.95 -9.95 -1.60
N ASP A 108 -14.56 -8.76 -1.59
CA ASP A 108 -14.92 -8.00 -2.79
C ASP A 108 -13.88 -6.94 -3.19
N GLY A 109 -12.90 -6.65 -2.33
CA GLY A 109 -11.91 -5.59 -2.55
C GLY A 109 -12.44 -4.17 -2.33
N ARG A 110 -13.60 -4.01 -1.69
CA ARG A 110 -14.19 -2.71 -1.35
C ARG A 110 -14.13 -2.47 0.16
N ILE A 111 -13.62 -1.31 0.57
CA ILE A 111 -13.52 -0.94 1.98
C ILE A 111 -14.83 -0.31 2.49
N GLY A 112 -15.74 -1.18 2.90
CA GLY A 112 -17.04 -0.81 3.49
C GLY A 112 -17.07 -0.91 5.03
N PRO A 113 -18.21 -0.53 5.64
CA PRO A 113 -18.40 -0.59 7.09
C PRO A 113 -18.16 -1.98 7.70
N GLN A 114 -18.51 -3.05 6.98
CA GLN A 114 -18.28 -4.42 7.43
C GLN A 114 -16.78 -4.75 7.53
N THR A 115 -16.00 -4.42 6.50
CA THR A 115 -14.53 -4.59 6.52
C THR A 115 -13.89 -3.78 7.65
N ILE A 116 -14.29 -2.52 7.83
CA ILE A 116 -13.77 -1.63 8.88
C ILE A 116 -14.11 -2.15 10.29
N ARG A 117 -15.34 -2.61 10.52
CA ARG A 117 -15.73 -3.19 11.81
C ARG A 117 -14.93 -4.45 12.10
N ALA A 118 -14.83 -5.33 11.10
CA ALA A 118 -14.19 -6.61 11.26
C ALA A 118 -12.66 -6.52 11.37
N SER A 119 -12.02 -5.47 10.85
CA SER A 119 -10.56 -5.26 11.02
C SER A 119 -10.14 -5.05 12.48
N LYS A 120 -11.05 -4.68 13.37
CA LYS A 120 -10.77 -4.49 14.81
C LYS A 120 -10.36 -5.77 15.53
N ARG A 121 -10.57 -6.94 14.92
CA ARG A 121 -10.32 -8.25 15.53
C ARG A 121 -9.01 -8.91 15.05
N ILE A 122 -8.22 -8.23 14.23
CA ILE A 122 -6.94 -8.74 13.71
C ILE A 122 -5.77 -7.93 14.28
N SER A 123 -4.65 -8.60 14.51
CA SER A 123 -3.40 -7.94 14.87
C SER A 123 -2.63 -7.50 13.63
N LEU A 124 -1.71 -6.55 13.81
CA LEU A 124 -0.75 -6.14 12.79
C LEU A 124 0.04 -7.32 12.22
N MET A 125 0.54 -8.20 13.10
CA MET A 125 1.30 -9.38 12.67
C MET A 125 0.47 -10.32 11.78
N ARG A 126 -0.84 -10.44 12.03
CA ARG A 126 -1.73 -11.23 11.17
C ARG A 126 -1.87 -10.59 9.79
N LEU A 127 -2.00 -9.27 9.71
CA LEU A 127 -2.05 -8.55 8.44
C LEU A 127 -0.75 -8.74 7.63
N ARG A 128 0.41 -8.61 8.29
CA ARG A 128 1.74 -8.84 7.68
C ARG A 128 1.90 -10.26 7.16
N ALA A 129 1.47 -11.27 7.93
CA ALA A 129 1.50 -12.66 7.49
C ALA A 129 0.68 -12.87 6.20
N TYR A 130 -0.50 -12.25 6.08
CA TYR A 130 -1.34 -12.34 4.88
C TYR A 130 -0.79 -11.52 3.70
N ARG A 131 -0.10 -10.42 3.95
CA ARG A 131 0.67 -9.68 2.93
C ARG A 131 1.80 -10.56 2.36
N ILE A 132 2.56 -11.23 3.22
CA ILE A 132 3.63 -12.15 2.80
C ILE A 132 3.05 -13.34 2.02
N LEU A 133 1.97 -13.95 2.52
CA LEU A 133 1.25 -15.02 1.81
C LEU A 133 0.80 -14.59 0.41
N HIS A 134 0.39 -13.33 0.24
CA HIS A 134 0.05 -12.80 -1.08
C HIS A 134 1.26 -12.82 -2.03
N TYR A 135 2.43 -12.37 -1.57
CA TYR A 135 3.66 -12.41 -2.38
C TYR A 135 4.08 -13.84 -2.71
N SER A 136 3.99 -14.78 -1.75
CA SER A 136 4.28 -16.20 -2.02
C SER A 136 3.35 -16.77 -3.10
N LYS A 137 2.05 -16.43 -3.06
CA LYS A 137 1.08 -16.84 -4.10
C LYS A 137 1.37 -16.19 -5.45
N LEU A 138 1.89 -14.96 -5.47
CA LEU A 138 2.26 -14.27 -6.70
C LEU A 138 3.47 -14.96 -7.36
N ILE A 139 4.47 -15.34 -6.57
CA ILE A 139 5.66 -16.07 -7.03
C ILE A 139 5.29 -17.46 -7.54
N ALA A 140 4.40 -18.18 -6.83
CA ALA A 140 3.92 -19.48 -7.29
C ALA A 140 3.25 -19.42 -8.68
N LYS A 141 2.66 -18.27 -9.04
CA LYS A 141 2.07 -18.04 -10.37
C LYS A 141 3.08 -17.53 -11.40
N ASN A 142 4.09 -16.80 -10.96
CA ASN A 142 5.15 -16.28 -11.82
C ASN A 142 6.50 -16.37 -11.08
N PRO A 143 7.23 -17.49 -11.23
CA PRO A 143 8.49 -17.72 -10.53
C PRO A 143 9.57 -16.67 -10.80
N THR A 144 9.53 -15.97 -11.95
CA THR A 144 10.50 -14.90 -12.29
C THR A 144 10.52 -13.74 -11.29
N LEU A 145 9.46 -13.61 -10.49
CA LEU A 145 9.32 -12.58 -9.47
C LEU A 145 10.05 -12.91 -8.16
N GLU A 146 10.55 -14.14 -7.98
CA GLU A 146 11.23 -14.59 -6.76
C GLU A 146 12.39 -13.68 -6.36
N LYS A 147 13.13 -13.14 -7.33
CA LYS A 147 14.23 -12.19 -7.11
C LYS A 147 13.83 -10.94 -6.31
N TYR A 148 12.55 -10.57 -6.27
CA TYR A 148 12.04 -9.42 -5.50
C TYR A 148 11.55 -9.80 -4.10
N TYR A 149 11.38 -11.09 -3.80
CA TYR A 149 10.71 -11.58 -2.60
C TYR A 149 11.35 -11.07 -1.32
N TYR A 150 12.68 -11.11 -1.22
CA TYR A 150 13.39 -10.68 -0.02
C TYR A 150 13.14 -9.19 0.29
N GLY A 151 13.10 -8.34 -0.74
CA GLY A 151 12.74 -6.93 -0.59
C GLY A 151 11.30 -6.73 -0.11
N TRP A 152 10.35 -7.47 -0.68
CA TRP A 152 8.94 -7.44 -0.26
C TRP A 152 8.73 -7.94 1.16
N PHE A 153 9.43 -9.00 1.56
CA PHE A 153 9.41 -9.53 2.92
C PHE A 153 9.96 -8.50 3.91
N ARG A 154 11.12 -7.90 3.62
CA ARG A 154 11.72 -6.85 4.46
C ARG A 154 10.77 -5.67 4.65
N ARG A 155 10.17 -5.15 3.57
CA ARG A 155 9.17 -4.06 3.64
C ARG A 155 7.95 -4.45 4.49
N SER A 156 7.54 -5.72 4.46
CA SER A 156 6.42 -6.21 5.27
C SER A 156 6.76 -6.37 6.75
N MET A 157 8.05 -6.49 7.11
CA MET A 157 8.50 -6.73 8.47
C MET A 157 9.12 -5.52 9.14
N GLN A 158 9.32 -4.42 8.42
CA GLN A 158 9.85 -3.19 9.00
C GLN A 158 8.96 -2.72 10.16
N ILE A 159 9.59 -2.60 11.32
CA ILE A 159 9.05 -1.89 12.47
C ILE A 159 9.60 -0.48 12.27
N ASP A 160 8.81 0.39 11.66
CA ASP A 160 9.14 1.81 11.71
C ASP A 160 9.02 2.21 13.18
N GLY A 161 10.18 2.40 13.80
CA GLY A 161 10.34 2.73 15.22
C GLY A 161 9.75 4.09 15.58
#